data_AF-A0A923DBV3-F1
#
_entry.id   AF-A0A923DBV3-F1
#
_cell.length_a   1.000
_cell.length_b   1.000
_cell.length_c   1.000
_cell.angle_alpha   90.00
_cell.angle_beta   90.00
_cell.angle_gamma   90.00
#
_symmetry.space_group_name_H-M   'P 1'
#
loop_
_entity.id
_entity.type
_entity.pdbx_description
1 polymer ?
#
loop_
_entity_poly.entity_id
_entity_poly.type
_entity_poly.pdbx_seq_one_letter_code
_entity_poly.pdbx_strand_id
1 'polypeptide(L)'
;MKSFRTDLHIHTVLSPCSDLEMSPARIVSLARRQGLEIIGITDHNSTKQCEMVWKLGQKSGLAVIPGCEITSREEVHSLALFSDFDALAVFQNFLDQHLTVILNNPDLFGYQVLVDENGNILEEQVNYLGASLDVSIEEVEQKVHELSGIFIPAHIDRSRNSIFSQLGFIPPELKVDALQISKLAQEKTIRENYRISPEITLVKFSDAHYPGDLGKTFTLFEIESPTFGELRKAMYNEDGRRSLIPNPSPQEKGVR
;
A
#
# COMPACT_ATOMS: atom_id res chain seq x y z
N MET A 1 16.57 12.26 -14.64
CA MET A 1 15.88 11.48 -13.59
C MET A 1 16.65 11.56 -12.29
N LYS A 2 15.92 11.51 -11.17
CA LYS A 2 16.44 11.37 -9.81
C LYS A 2 15.91 10.07 -9.22
N SER A 3 16.59 9.53 -8.23
CA SER A 3 16.14 8.34 -7.51
C SER A 3 15.39 8.78 -6.25
N PHE A 4 14.13 8.37 -6.11
CA PHE A 4 13.28 8.69 -4.97
C PHE A 4 13.04 7.45 -4.12
N ARG A 5 13.21 7.58 -2.79
CA ARG A 5 12.87 6.50 -1.84
C ARG A 5 11.37 6.48 -1.59
N THR A 6 10.74 5.36 -1.95
CA THR A 6 9.29 5.24 -2.02
C THR A 6 8.77 4.04 -1.23
N ASP A 7 7.79 4.29 -0.36
CA ASP A 7 7.10 3.26 0.43
C ASP A 7 5.58 3.41 0.30
N LEU A 8 4.94 2.61 -0.56
CA LEU A 8 3.52 2.79 -0.91
C LEU A 8 2.56 1.92 -0.07
N HIS A 9 3.05 1.24 0.97
CA HIS A 9 2.25 0.34 1.79
C HIS A 9 2.49 0.67 3.27
N ILE A 10 1.71 1.63 3.77
CA ILE A 10 1.78 2.12 5.16
C ILE A 10 0.36 2.23 5.70
N HIS A 11 0.15 1.67 6.89
CA HIS A 11 -1.09 1.76 7.63
C HIS A 11 -1.04 2.88 8.66
N THR A 12 -2.19 3.46 8.95
CA THR A 12 -2.42 4.45 9.99
C THR A 12 -3.17 3.82 11.15
N VAL A 13 -3.41 4.61 12.20
CA VAL A 13 -4.30 4.25 13.32
C VAL A 13 -5.73 3.85 12.91
N LEU A 14 -6.12 4.05 11.66
CA LEU A 14 -7.41 3.61 11.13
C LEU A 14 -7.45 2.11 10.88
N SER A 15 -6.31 1.49 10.52
CA SER A 15 -6.20 0.04 10.38
C SER A 15 -6.21 -0.65 11.75
N PRO A 16 -7.03 -1.69 11.97
CA PRO A 16 -7.23 -2.32 13.27
C PRO A 16 -5.94 -2.91 13.87
N CYS A 17 -5.11 -3.52 13.03
CA CYS A 17 -3.84 -4.13 13.40
C CYS A 17 -2.67 -3.14 13.50
N SER A 18 -2.91 -1.84 13.27
CA SER A 18 -1.88 -0.81 13.36
C SER A 18 -1.79 -0.22 14.77
N ASP A 19 -0.57 0.14 15.18
CA ASP A 19 -0.33 0.80 16.46
C ASP A 19 -1.00 2.18 16.52
N LEU A 20 -1.56 2.54 17.68
CA LEU A 20 -2.15 3.87 17.93
C LEU A 20 -1.15 5.02 17.77
N GLU A 21 0.16 4.75 17.78
CA GLU A 21 1.20 5.72 17.45
C GLU A 21 1.33 6.01 15.95
N MET A 22 0.66 5.27 15.06
CA MET A 22 0.65 5.49 13.60
C MET A 22 -0.25 6.65 13.18
N SER A 23 -0.21 7.76 13.92
CA SER A 23 -1.00 8.96 13.64
C SER A 23 -0.47 9.70 12.41
N PRO A 24 -1.30 10.49 11.71
CA PRO A 24 -0.88 11.21 10.50
C PRO A 24 0.39 12.05 10.67
N ALA A 25 0.47 12.85 11.73
CA ALA A 25 1.63 13.69 12.02
C ALA A 25 2.90 12.86 12.28
N ARG A 26 2.75 11.72 12.99
CA ARG A 26 3.87 10.84 13.31
C ARG A 26 4.39 10.10 12.08
N ILE A 27 3.51 9.61 11.21
CA ILE A 27 3.87 8.97 9.94
C ILE A 27 4.69 9.93 9.08
N VAL A 28 4.21 11.15 8.85
CA VAL A 28 4.92 12.15 8.03
C VAL A 28 6.29 12.47 8.65
N SER A 29 6.32 12.68 9.97
CA SER A 29 7.56 12.98 10.69
C SER A 29 8.59 11.85 10.59
N LEU A 30 8.16 10.59 10.75
CA LEU A 30 9.00 9.40 10.62
C LEU A 30 9.48 9.21 9.19
N ALA A 31 8.60 9.34 8.20
CA ALA A 31 8.94 9.19 6.79
C ALA A 31 10.05 10.16 6.38
N ARG A 32 9.93 11.44 6.77
CA ARG A 32 10.98 12.43 6.54
C ARG A 32 12.28 12.06 7.26
N ARG A 33 12.22 11.64 8.52
CA ARG A 33 13.42 11.20 9.28
C ARG A 33 14.13 10.01 8.63
N GLN A 34 13.38 9.09 8.04
CA GLN A 34 13.92 7.91 7.35
C GLN A 34 14.38 8.18 5.91
N GLY A 35 14.24 9.43 5.45
CA GLY A 35 14.63 9.84 4.11
C GLY A 35 13.70 9.31 3.02
N LEU A 36 12.45 8.95 3.36
CA LEU A 36 11.42 8.72 2.36
C LEU A 36 11.02 10.05 1.72
N GLU A 37 10.80 10.00 0.41
CA GLU A 37 10.39 11.15 -0.40
C GLU A 37 8.98 10.97 -0.95
N ILE A 38 8.53 9.72 -1.07
CA ILE A 38 7.19 9.33 -1.50
C ILE A 38 6.66 8.27 -0.54
N ILE A 39 5.46 8.49 -0.01
CA ILE A 39 4.74 7.47 0.76
C ILE A 39 3.34 7.22 0.18
N GLY A 40 2.81 6.02 0.37
CA GLY A 40 1.41 5.67 0.12
C GLY A 40 0.72 5.35 1.43
N ILE A 41 -0.52 5.82 1.58
CA ILE A 41 -1.37 5.49 2.73
C ILE A 41 -2.42 4.51 2.27
N THR A 42 -2.41 3.33 2.86
CA THR A 42 -3.14 2.15 2.38
C THR A 42 -3.76 1.41 3.56
N ASP A 43 -4.59 2.10 4.33
CA ASP A 43 -5.37 1.45 5.40
C ASP A 43 -6.25 0.32 4.83
N HIS A 44 -6.56 -0.67 5.67
CA HIS A 44 -7.41 -1.78 5.27
C HIS A 44 -8.80 -1.25 4.90
N ASN A 45 -9.26 -1.56 3.69
CA ASN A 45 -10.61 -1.30 3.18
C ASN A 45 -11.14 0.13 3.43
N SER A 46 -10.25 1.11 3.61
CA SER A 46 -10.63 2.51 3.81
C SER A 46 -9.54 3.47 3.34
N THR A 47 -9.98 4.58 2.77
CA THR A 47 -9.13 5.69 2.33
C THR A 47 -9.25 6.90 3.24
N LYS A 48 -10.10 6.85 4.28
CA LYS A 48 -10.55 8.04 5.04
C LYS A 48 -9.40 8.84 5.68
N GLN A 49 -8.32 8.20 6.09
CA GLN A 49 -7.19 8.90 6.73
C GLN A 49 -6.25 9.61 5.72
N CYS A 50 -6.35 9.28 4.41
CA CYS A 50 -5.44 9.75 3.38
C CYS A 50 -5.34 11.29 3.29
N GLU A 51 -6.47 12.00 3.33
CA GLU A 51 -6.48 13.45 3.12
C GLU A 51 -5.68 14.20 4.19
N MET A 52 -5.81 13.77 5.45
CA MET A 52 -5.05 14.37 6.55
C MET A 52 -3.55 14.15 6.40
N VAL A 53 -3.13 12.92 6.08
CA VAL A 53 -1.72 12.60 5.87
C VAL A 53 -1.16 13.38 4.67
N TRP A 54 -1.93 13.49 3.59
CA TRP A 54 -1.54 14.25 2.40
C TRP A 54 -1.32 15.74 2.70
N LYS A 55 -2.25 16.38 3.42
CA LYS A 55 -2.12 17.80 3.83
C LYS A 55 -0.85 18.02 4.66
N LEU A 56 -0.54 17.12 5.59
CA LEU A 56 0.67 17.19 6.42
C LEU A 56 1.93 16.90 5.60
N GLY A 57 1.86 15.95 4.67
CA GLY A 57 2.92 15.62 3.73
C GLY A 57 3.35 16.83 2.91
N GLN A 58 2.38 17.56 2.32
CA GLN A 58 2.64 18.80 1.57
C GLN A 58 3.39 19.85 2.38
N LYS A 59 2.97 20.08 3.64
CA LYS A 59 3.64 21.03 4.55
C LYS A 59 5.11 20.64 4.84
N SER A 60 5.46 19.36 4.70
CA SER A 60 6.79 18.81 5.01
C SER A 60 7.67 18.52 3.79
N GLY A 61 7.17 18.76 2.57
CA GLY A 61 7.86 18.38 1.32
C GLY A 61 7.91 16.87 1.09
N LEU A 62 6.96 16.11 1.64
CA LEU A 62 6.78 14.67 1.40
C LEU A 62 5.67 14.48 0.37
N ALA A 63 5.92 13.73 -0.70
CA ALA A 63 4.84 13.32 -1.59
C ALA A 63 4.05 12.18 -0.94
N VAL A 64 2.73 12.33 -0.90
CA VAL A 64 1.81 11.33 -0.35
C VAL A 64 0.86 10.90 -1.46
N ILE A 65 0.81 9.60 -1.73
CA ILE A 65 -0.10 9.00 -2.70
C ILE A 65 -1.27 8.39 -1.92
N PRO A 66 -2.50 8.89 -2.09
CA PRO A 66 -3.66 8.33 -1.41
C PRO A 66 -4.03 6.95 -1.98
N GLY A 67 -4.48 6.05 -1.12
CA GLY A 67 -4.84 4.70 -1.52
C GLY A 67 -5.53 3.89 -0.43
N CYS A 68 -5.54 2.57 -0.64
CA CYS A 68 -6.15 1.57 0.23
C CYS A 68 -5.41 0.24 0.05
N GLU A 69 -5.28 -0.56 1.11
CA GLU A 69 -5.06 -2.00 0.96
C GLU A 69 -6.42 -2.69 1.06
N ILE A 70 -6.81 -3.40 0.00
CA ILE A 70 -8.09 -4.07 -0.11
C ILE A 70 -7.91 -5.54 0.21
N THR A 71 -8.78 -6.10 1.05
CA THR A 71 -8.91 -7.55 1.23
C THR A 71 -10.06 -8.04 0.35
N SER A 72 -9.77 -8.66 -0.79
CA SER A 72 -10.81 -9.20 -1.68
C SER A 72 -11.55 -10.36 -1.04
N ARG A 73 -12.63 -10.82 -1.68
CA ARG A 73 -13.42 -11.99 -1.25
C ARG A 73 -12.60 -13.28 -1.20
N GLU A 74 -11.59 -13.39 -2.05
CA GLU A 74 -10.59 -14.46 -2.05
C GLU A 74 -9.57 -14.31 -0.90
N GLU A 75 -9.76 -13.32 -0.04
CA GLU A 75 -8.85 -12.88 1.01
C GLU A 75 -7.47 -12.45 0.48
N VAL A 76 -7.37 -12.06 -0.79
CA VAL A 76 -6.12 -11.56 -1.37
C VAL A 76 -5.99 -10.07 -1.09
N HIS A 77 -4.83 -9.66 -0.59
CA HIS A 77 -4.54 -8.24 -0.41
C HIS A 77 -4.01 -7.60 -1.68
N SER A 78 -4.45 -6.39 -1.95
CA SER A 78 -3.99 -5.57 -3.07
C SER A 78 -4.02 -4.10 -2.72
N LEU A 79 -3.09 -3.33 -3.28
CA LEU A 79 -3.05 -1.88 -3.15
C LEU A 79 -3.80 -1.25 -4.31
N ALA A 80 -4.65 -0.29 -3.98
CA ALA A 80 -5.21 0.66 -4.93
C ALA A 80 -4.68 2.06 -4.60
N LEU A 81 -4.09 2.73 -5.58
CA LEU A 81 -3.54 4.09 -5.44
C LEU A 81 -4.16 5.03 -6.47
N PHE A 82 -4.40 6.28 -6.08
CA PHE A 82 -5.11 7.25 -6.93
C PHE A 82 -4.36 8.57 -7.08
N SER A 83 -4.58 9.25 -8.21
CA SER A 83 -3.97 10.55 -8.52
C SER A 83 -4.56 11.71 -7.75
N ASP A 84 -5.84 11.60 -7.37
CA ASP A 84 -6.64 12.68 -6.82
C ASP A 84 -7.74 12.15 -5.89
N PHE A 85 -8.33 13.08 -5.13
CA PHE A 85 -9.33 12.76 -4.11
C PHE A 85 -10.73 12.51 -4.68
N ASP A 86 -11.00 12.89 -5.93
CA ASP A 86 -12.29 12.62 -6.56
C ASP A 86 -12.38 11.13 -6.90
N ALA A 87 -11.35 10.57 -7.55
CA ALA A 87 -11.23 9.14 -7.78
C ALA A 87 -11.20 8.34 -6.46
N LEU A 88 -10.45 8.82 -5.46
CA LEU A 88 -10.38 8.21 -4.14
C LEU A 88 -11.77 8.14 -3.46
N ALA A 89 -12.57 9.21 -3.54
CA ALA A 89 -13.91 9.25 -2.96
C ALA A 89 -14.87 8.29 -3.69
N VAL A 90 -14.79 8.19 -5.02
CA VAL A 90 -15.55 7.18 -5.77
C VAL A 90 -15.15 5.77 -5.36
N PHE A 91 -13.86 5.54 -5.13
CA PHE A 91 -13.37 4.25 -4.67
C PHE A 91 -13.81 3.92 -3.23
N GLN A 92 -13.80 4.89 -2.30
CA GLN A 92 -14.34 4.67 -0.95
C GLN A 92 -15.81 4.27 -0.99
N ASN A 93 -16.63 4.91 -1.84
CA ASN A 93 -18.03 4.51 -2.00
C ASN A 93 -18.16 3.07 -2.53
N PHE A 94 -17.25 2.63 -3.40
CA PHE A 94 -17.20 1.24 -3.85
C PHE A 94 -16.84 0.29 -2.69
N LEU A 95 -15.83 0.62 -1.88
CA LEU A 95 -15.49 -0.16 -0.68
C LEU A 95 -16.69 -0.28 0.28
N ASP A 96 -17.38 0.83 0.53
CA ASP A 96 -18.55 0.87 1.43
C ASP A 96 -19.71 0.01 0.93
N GLN A 97 -19.90 -0.09 -0.39
CA GLN A 97 -20.95 -0.93 -1.00
C GLN A 97 -20.67 -2.43 -0.88
N HIS A 98 -19.40 -2.82 -0.81
CA HIS A 98 -18.95 -4.22 -0.72
C HIS A 98 -18.49 -4.61 0.69
N LEU A 99 -18.62 -3.72 1.66
CA LEU A 99 -18.16 -3.94 3.03
C LEU A 99 -18.93 -5.08 3.71
N THR A 100 -18.20 -6.08 4.19
CA THR A 100 -18.78 -7.11 5.06
C THR A 100 -19.07 -6.53 6.45
N VAL A 101 -20.34 -6.56 6.85
CA VAL A 101 -20.80 -5.98 8.12
C VAL A 101 -20.45 -6.91 9.29
N ILE A 102 -19.26 -6.71 9.86
CA ILE A 102 -18.79 -7.37 11.09
C ILE A 102 -18.45 -6.26 12.08
N LEU A 103 -19.12 -6.22 13.24
CA LEU A 103 -18.81 -5.23 14.27
C LEU A 103 -17.37 -5.41 14.78
N ASN A 104 -16.65 -4.31 14.91
CA ASN A 104 -15.32 -4.31 15.49
C ASN A 104 -15.39 -4.67 16.99
N ASN A 105 -14.45 -5.49 17.45
CA ASN A 105 -14.18 -5.70 18.85
C ASN A 105 -12.75 -5.22 19.14
N PRO A 106 -12.58 -4.02 19.73
CA PRO A 106 -11.27 -3.44 19.97
C PRO A 106 -10.34 -4.31 20.83
N ASP A 107 -10.89 -5.15 21.71
CA ASP A 107 -10.11 -6.06 22.56
C ASP A 107 -9.48 -7.21 21.76
N LEU A 108 -10.07 -7.57 20.61
CA LEU A 108 -9.59 -8.65 19.74
C LEU A 108 -8.80 -8.14 18.54
N PHE A 109 -9.29 -7.08 17.91
CA PHE A 109 -8.79 -6.60 16.62
C PHE A 109 -7.96 -5.33 16.71
N GLY A 110 -8.09 -4.58 17.81
CA GLY A 110 -7.52 -3.25 17.95
C GLY A 110 -8.51 -2.13 17.63
N TYR A 111 -8.13 -0.91 17.99
CA TYR A 111 -8.90 0.30 17.72
C TYR A 111 -8.78 0.69 16.24
N GLN A 112 -9.85 1.27 15.70
CA GLN A 112 -9.90 1.76 14.32
C GLN A 112 -10.46 3.16 14.34
N VAL A 113 -9.58 4.17 14.39
CA VAL A 113 -10.00 5.56 14.62
C VAL A 113 -9.53 6.46 13.50
N LEU A 114 -10.42 7.34 13.04
CA LEU A 114 -10.05 8.46 12.18
C LEU A 114 -9.63 9.62 13.08
N VAL A 115 -8.44 10.17 12.85
CA VAL A 115 -7.90 11.25 13.68
C VAL A 115 -7.53 12.50 12.90
N ASP A 116 -7.55 13.66 13.57
CA ASP A 116 -7.09 14.93 13.02
C ASP A 116 -5.55 15.10 13.10
N GLU A 117 -5.03 16.28 12.74
CA GLU A 117 -3.58 16.56 12.78
C GLU A 117 -2.98 16.55 14.20
N ASN A 118 -3.80 16.71 15.23
CA ASN A 118 -3.39 16.70 16.63
C ASN A 118 -3.58 15.32 17.29
N GLY A 119 -4.12 14.34 16.56
CA GLY A 119 -4.44 13.02 17.08
C GLY A 119 -5.76 12.96 17.85
N ASN A 120 -6.63 13.97 17.74
CA ASN A 120 -7.98 13.89 18.30
C ASN A 120 -8.82 12.94 17.44
N ILE A 121 -9.57 12.07 18.10
CA ILE A 121 -10.49 11.13 17.43
C ILE A 121 -11.67 11.92 16.86
N LEU A 122 -11.88 11.79 15.55
CA LEU A 122 -13.01 12.36 14.82
C LEU A 122 -14.14 11.34 14.67
N GLU A 123 -13.79 10.08 14.41
CA GLU A 123 -14.71 8.96 14.18
C GLU A 123 -14.05 7.65 14.62
N GLU A 124 -14.86 6.70 15.08
CA GLU A 124 -14.45 5.31 15.29
C GLU A 124 -15.16 4.42 14.27
N GLN A 125 -14.42 3.53 13.60
CA GLN A 125 -15.01 2.62 12.62
C GLN A 125 -15.76 1.50 13.32
N VAL A 126 -17.06 1.44 13.02
CA VAL A 126 -18.00 0.48 13.62
C VAL A 126 -17.72 -0.95 13.14
N ASN A 127 -17.42 -1.10 11.85
CA ASN A 127 -17.14 -2.41 11.27
C ASN A 127 -15.64 -2.71 11.24
N TYR A 128 -15.28 -3.98 11.37
CA TYR A 128 -13.91 -4.47 11.29
C TYR A 128 -13.39 -4.36 9.85
N LEU A 129 -12.43 -3.45 9.64
CA LEU A 129 -11.86 -3.17 8.32
C LEU A 129 -10.96 -4.29 7.80
N GLY A 130 -10.48 -5.20 8.65
CA GLY A 130 -9.69 -6.36 8.20
C GLY A 130 -10.53 -7.53 7.68
N ALA A 131 -11.85 -7.40 7.60
CA ALA A 131 -12.71 -8.40 6.97
C ALA A 131 -12.54 -8.37 5.44
N SER A 132 -12.70 -9.51 4.78
CA SER A 132 -12.81 -9.53 3.32
C SER A 132 -14.05 -8.78 2.85
N LEU A 133 -13.93 -8.09 1.73
CA LEU A 133 -15.05 -7.47 1.04
C LEU A 133 -15.80 -8.51 0.20
N ASP A 134 -17.09 -8.27 -0.08
CA ASP A 134 -17.88 -9.07 -1.03
C ASP A 134 -17.64 -8.60 -2.47
N VAL A 135 -16.37 -8.67 -2.91
CA VAL A 135 -15.91 -8.31 -4.26
C VAL A 135 -14.65 -9.09 -4.62
N SER A 136 -14.57 -9.58 -5.86
CA SER A 136 -13.41 -10.34 -6.34
C SER A 136 -12.19 -9.44 -6.58
N ILE A 137 -10.99 -10.04 -6.59
CA ILE A 137 -9.76 -9.31 -6.95
C ILE A 137 -9.82 -8.70 -8.36
N GLU A 138 -10.45 -9.38 -9.31
CA GLU A 138 -10.65 -8.87 -10.68
C GLU A 138 -11.63 -7.70 -10.71
N GLU A 139 -12.71 -7.75 -9.93
CA GLU A 139 -13.66 -6.63 -9.81
C GLU A 139 -12.99 -5.41 -9.15
N VAL A 140 -12.13 -5.63 -8.16
CA VAL A 140 -11.29 -4.57 -7.56
C VAL A 140 -10.36 -3.97 -8.61
N GLU A 141 -9.59 -4.78 -9.31
CA GLU A 141 -8.68 -4.32 -10.37
C GLU A 141 -9.40 -3.50 -11.44
N GLN A 142 -10.52 -4.02 -11.95
CA GLN A 142 -11.35 -3.32 -12.93
C GLN A 142 -11.80 -1.96 -12.41
N LYS A 143 -12.24 -1.88 -11.15
CA LYS A 143 -12.66 -0.61 -10.56
C LYS A 143 -11.50 0.37 -10.40
N VAL A 144 -10.33 -0.11 -10.00
CA VAL A 144 -9.12 0.72 -9.87
C VAL A 144 -8.74 1.30 -11.23
N HIS A 145 -8.70 0.49 -12.29
CA HIS A 145 -8.36 0.96 -13.63
C HIS A 145 -9.45 1.81 -14.30
N GLU A 146 -10.74 1.55 -14.03
CA GLU A 146 -11.84 2.44 -14.43
C GLU A 146 -11.61 3.88 -13.92
N LEU A 147 -11.10 3.99 -12.68
CA LEU A 147 -10.77 5.25 -12.03
C LEU A 147 -9.36 5.75 -12.36
N SER A 148 -8.70 5.16 -13.37
CA SER A 148 -7.33 5.51 -13.74
C SER A 148 -6.36 5.45 -12.55
N GLY A 149 -6.56 4.49 -11.64
CA GLY A 149 -5.71 4.19 -10.49
C GLY A 149 -4.62 3.16 -10.80
N ILE A 150 -3.73 2.91 -9.83
CA ILE A 150 -2.68 1.88 -9.89
C ILE A 150 -3.11 0.71 -9.02
N PHE A 151 -3.06 -0.50 -9.57
CA PHE A 151 -3.41 -1.75 -8.90
C PHE A 151 -2.18 -2.65 -8.72
N ILE A 152 -1.89 -3.02 -7.46
CA ILE A 152 -0.71 -3.81 -7.09
C ILE A 152 -1.13 -4.92 -6.13
N PRO A 153 -1.18 -6.20 -6.54
CA PRO A 153 -1.28 -7.31 -5.60
C PRO A 153 -0.19 -7.22 -4.53
N ALA A 154 -0.61 -7.22 -3.27
CA ALA A 154 0.25 -6.98 -2.12
C ALA A 154 0.95 -8.27 -1.71
N HIS A 155 2.20 -8.12 -1.22
CA HIS A 155 3.03 -9.16 -0.58
C HIS A 155 2.77 -10.60 -1.09
N ILE A 156 2.88 -10.76 -2.42
CA ILE A 156 2.36 -11.88 -3.23
C ILE A 156 2.88 -13.26 -2.81
N ASP A 157 3.98 -13.31 -2.07
CA ASP A 157 4.69 -14.51 -1.64
C ASP A 157 4.44 -14.90 -0.17
N ARG A 158 3.59 -14.17 0.56
CA ARG A 158 3.21 -14.56 1.92
C ARG A 158 2.38 -15.84 1.94
N SER A 159 2.41 -16.57 3.05
CA SER A 159 1.63 -17.80 3.24
C SER A 159 0.14 -17.55 3.53
N ARG A 160 -0.26 -16.30 3.71
CA ARG A 160 -1.63 -15.86 3.94
C ARG A 160 -1.85 -14.53 3.24
N ASN A 161 -3.10 -14.28 2.87
CA ASN A 161 -3.56 -13.04 2.27
C ASN A 161 -2.81 -12.59 1.00
N SER A 162 -2.10 -13.52 0.36
CA SER A 162 -1.36 -13.27 -0.86
C SER A 162 -1.98 -14.02 -2.04
N ILE A 163 -1.84 -13.47 -3.24
CA ILE A 163 -2.44 -14.05 -4.45
C ILE A 163 -2.00 -15.50 -4.68
N PHE A 164 -0.73 -15.83 -4.44
CA PHE A 164 -0.25 -17.20 -4.63
C PHE A 164 -0.64 -18.15 -3.50
N SER A 165 -0.80 -17.67 -2.26
CA SER A 165 -1.33 -18.52 -1.19
C SER A 165 -2.80 -18.88 -1.39
N GLN A 166 -3.60 -17.95 -1.90
CA GLN A 166 -5.04 -18.12 -2.02
C GLN A 166 -5.45 -18.78 -3.33
N LEU A 167 -4.83 -18.37 -4.44
CA LEU A 167 -5.21 -18.83 -5.78
C LEU A 167 -4.21 -19.81 -6.39
N GLY A 168 -2.95 -19.80 -5.94
CA GLY A 168 -1.87 -20.60 -6.52
C GLY A 168 -1.31 -20.07 -7.85
N PHE A 169 -1.93 -19.05 -8.45
CA PHE A 169 -1.52 -18.40 -9.68
C PHE A 169 -2.02 -16.95 -9.74
N ILE A 170 -1.51 -16.16 -10.69
CA ILE A 170 -2.09 -14.85 -11.05
C ILE A 170 -3.12 -15.11 -12.16
N PRO A 171 -4.40 -14.74 -11.97
CA PRO A 171 -5.41 -14.89 -13.02
C PRO A 171 -4.95 -14.23 -14.34
N PRO A 172 -5.06 -14.91 -15.50
CA PRO A 172 -4.53 -14.39 -16.76
C PRO A 172 -5.11 -13.05 -17.21
N GLU A 173 -6.35 -12.76 -16.82
CA GLU A 173 -7.06 -11.53 -17.16
C GLU A 173 -6.81 -10.40 -16.16
N LEU A 174 -6.17 -10.69 -15.00
CA LEU A 174 -5.90 -9.69 -13.97
C LEU A 174 -4.74 -8.80 -14.41
N LYS A 175 -5.02 -7.54 -14.73
CA LYS A 175 -3.99 -6.58 -15.16
C LYS A 175 -3.37 -5.92 -13.95
N VAL A 176 -2.08 -6.13 -13.78
CA VAL A 176 -1.31 -5.56 -12.66
C VAL A 176 -0.40 -4.47 -13.16
N ASP A 177 -0.30 -3.36 -12.43
CA ASP A 177 0.70 -2.32 -12.70
C ASP A 177 2.07 -2.74 -12.15
N ALA A 178 2.07 -3.45 -11.02
CA ALA A 178 3.26 -4.05 -10.40
C ALA A 178 2.83 -5.21 -9.49
N LEU A 179 3.79 -5.96 -8.96
CA LEU A 179 3.56 -6.92 -7.87
C LEU A 179 4.45 -6.58 -6.68
N GLN A 180 3.86 -6.46 -5.49
CA GLN A 180 4.63 -6.26 -4.27
C GLN A 180 5.11 -7.59 -3.72
N ILE A 181 6.41 -7.74 -3.51
CA ILE A 181 7.00 -8.90 -2.84
C ILE A 181 7.31 -8.57 -1.37
N SER A 182 7.38 -9.59 -0.53
CA SER A 182 7.65 -9.44 0.89
C SER A 182 9.04 -8.84 1.15
N LYS A 183 9.17 -8.11 2.28
CA LYS A 183 10.39 -7.39 2.66
C LYS A 183 11.69 -8.21 2.55
N LEU A 184 11.68 -9.47 2.98
CA LEU A 184 12.85 -10.38 2.95
C LEU A 184 13.02 -11.15 1.64
N ALA A 185 12.04 -11.09 0.73
CA ALA A 185 12.03 -11.88 -0.49
C ALA A 185 13.17 -11.47 -1.43
N GLN A 186 13.76 -12.42 -2.15
CA GLN A 186 14.76 -12.11 -3.18
C GLN A 186 14.07 -12.11 -4.54
N GLU A 187 14.21 -11.02 -5.30
CA GLU A 187 13.51 -10.82 -6.57
C GLU A 187 13.71 -12.01 -7.53
N LYS A 188 14.96 -12.45 -7.69
CA LYS A 188 15.31 -13.61 -8.52
C LYS A 188 14.54 -14.87 -8.11
N THR A 189 14.51 -15.17 -6.81
CA THR A 189 13.82 -16.36 -6.28
C THR A 189 12.32 -16.28 -6.48
N ILE A 190 11.70 -15.10 -6.28
CA ILE A 190 10.27 -14.91 -6.53
C ILE A 190 9.95 -15.13 -8.02
N ARG A 191 10.72 -14.51 -8.92
CA ARG A 191 10.51 -14.68 -10.37
C ARG A 191 10.62 -16.14 -10.80
N GLU A 192 11.60 -16.88 -10.29
CA GLU A 192 11.79 -18.30 -10.58
C GLU A 192 10.65 -19.17 -10.02
N ASN A 193 10.30 -19.00 -8.74
CA ASN A 193 9.30 -19.82 -8.07
C ASN A 193 7.89 -19.64 -8.66
N TYR A 194 7.53 -18.39 -8.97
CA TYR A 194 6.19 -18.02 -9.41
C TYR A 194 6.09 -17.75 -10.91
N ARG A 195 7.18 -17.94 -11.66
CA ARG A 195 7.27 -17.75 -13.12
C ARG A 195 6.80 -16.37 -13.57
N ILE A 196 7.17 -15.33 -12.82
CA ILE A 196 6.78 -13.94 -13.11
C ILE A 196 7.59 -13.42 -14.30
N SER A 197 6.89 -12.89 -15.30
CA SER A 197 7.50 -12.27 -16.50
C SER A 197 8.52 -11.19 -16.11
N PRO A 198 9.68 -11.10 -16.78
CA PRO A 198 10.66 -10.04 -16.55
C PRO A 198 10.10 -8.63 -16.83
N GLU A 199 9.02 -8.53 -17.62
CA GLU A 199 8.36 -7.26 -17.93
C GLU A 199 7.51 -6.73 -16.76
N ILE A 200 7.07 -7.62 -15.85
CA ILE A 200 6.32 -7.21 -14.67
C ILE A 200 7.28 -6.64 -13.65
N THR A 201 7.00 -5.39 -13.26
CA THR A 201 7.72 -4.69 -12.21
C THR A 201 7.43 -5.31 -10.85
N LEU A 202 8.51 -5.64 -10.12
CA LEU A 202 8.44 -6.08 -8.74
C LEU A 202 8.84 -4.93 -7.82
N VAL A 203 8.07 -4.73 -6.76
CA VAL A 203 8.30 -3.67 -5.76
C VAL A 203 8.36 -4.25 -4.36
N LYS A 204 8.97 -3.51 -3.45
CA LYS A 204 8.99 -3.78 -2.01
C LYS A 204 8.60 -2.53 -1.23
N PHE A 205 7.65 -2.71 -0.32
CA PHE A 205 7.16 -1.70 0.61
C PHE A 205 7.13 -2.29 2.02
N SER A 206 7.06 -1.44 3.03
CA SER A 206 7.22 -1.85 4.42
C SER A 206 6.05 -2.65 4.97
N ASP A 207 4.83 -2.38 4.51
CA ASP A 207 3.60 -2.86 5.15
C ASP A 207 3.60 -2.46 6.65
N ALA A 208 3.95 -1.19 6.87
CA ALA A 208 4.23 -0.67 8.21
C ALA A 208 2.93 -0.50 9.00
N HIS A 209 2.85 -1.25 10.09
CA HIS A 209 1.81 -1.17 11.12
C HIS A 209 2.29 -0.50 12.41
N TYR A 210 3.60 -0.41 12.60
CA TYR A 210 4.24 0.16 13.78
C TYR A 210 5.24 1.26 13.38
N PRO A 211 5.47 2.28 14.23
CA PRO A 211 6.43 3.35 13.97
C PRO A 211 7.84 2.85 13.64
N GLY A 212 8.23 1.71 14.22
CA GLY A 212 9.53 1.11 14.01
C GLY A 212 9.71 0.50 12.61
N ASP A 213 8.65 0.22 11.86
CA ASP A 213 8.74 -0.44 10.55
C ASP A 213 8.85 0.54 9.38
N LEU A 214 8.38 1.77 9.58
CA LEU A 214 8.35 2.81 8.57
C LEU A 214 9.77 3.08 8.02
N GLY A 215 9.93 2.96 6.70
CA GLY A 215 11.19 3.23 6.01
C GLY A 215 12.23 2.10 6.07
N LYS A 216 11.96 0.97 6.74
CA LYS A 216 12.83 -0.22 6.71
C LYS A 216 12.88 -0.90 5.35
N THR A 217 11.81 -0.78 4.56
CA THR A 217 11.71 -1.39 3.24
C THR A 217 11.06 -0.40 2.31
N PHE A 218 11.66 -0.20 1.14
CA PHE A 218 11.23 0.77 0.16
C PHE A 218 11.72 0.33 -1.22
N THR A 219 11.12 0.91 -2.25
CA THR A 219 11.59 0.79 -3.63
C THR A 219 12.16 2.12 -4.07
N LEU A 220 13.24 2.09 -4.85
CA LEU A 220 13.77 3.28 -5.49
C LEU A 220 13.07 3.48 -6.82
N PHE A 221 12.49 4.65 -7.03
CA PHE A 221 11.91 5.03 -8.32
C PHE A 221 12.80 6.06 -9.00
N GLU A 222 13.30 5.73 -10.19
CA GLU A 222 14.06 6.67 -11.01
C GLU A 222 13.12 7.43 -11.94
N ILE A 223 12.75 8.63 -11.51
CA ILE A 223 11.70 9.44 -12.13
C ILE A 223 12.11 10.92 -12.19
N GLU A 224 11.35 11.74 -12.91
CA GLU A 224 11.63 13.18 -13.02
C GLU A 224 11.16 13.98 -11.79
N SER A 225 10.01 13.61 -11.24
CA SER A 225 9.37 14.28 -10.10
C SER A 225 8.52 13.31 -9.28
N PRO A 226 8.30 13.56 -7.97
CA PRO A 226 7.59 12.64 -7.10
C PRO A 226 6.07 12.75 -7.27
N THR A 227 5.57 12.29 -8.43
CA THR A 227 4.16 12.38 -8.81
C THR A 227 3.58 11.00 -9.13
N PHE A 228 2.26 10.87 -9.00
CA PHE A 228 1.53 9.65 -9.35
C PHE A 228 1.80 9.19 -10.78
N GLY A 229 1.75 10.11 -11.76
CA GLY A 229 1.98 9.77 -13.17
C GLY A 229 3.39 9.25 -13.44
N GLU A 230 4.41 9.80 -12.76
CA GLU A 230 5.78 9.32 -12.87
C GLU A 230 5.97 7.94 -12.24
N LEU A 231 5.30 7.65 -11.11
CA LEU A 231 5.28 6.31 -10.52
C LEU A 231 4.67 5.29 -11.47
N ARG A 232 3.53 5.62 -12.10
CA ARG A 232 2.90 4.76 -13.12
C ARG A 232 3.87 4.48 -14.27
N LYS A 233 4.48 5.52 -14.87
CA LYS A 233 5.46 5.33 -15.95
C LYS A 233 6.62 4.43 -15.54
N ALA A 234 7.11 4.58 -14.31
CA ALA A 234 8.19 3.74 -13.80
C ALA A 234 7.77 2.27 -13.61
N MET A 235 6.52 2.00 -13.23
CA MET A 235 5.99 0.65 -13.13
C MET A 235 5.88 -0.04 -14.49
N TYR A 236 5.61 0.72 -15.56
CA TYR A 236 5.59 0.24 -16.94
C TYR A 236 6.92 0.34 -17.69
N ASN A 237 7.99 0.82 -17.02
CA ASN A 237 9.30 1.07 -17.63
C ASN A 237 9.26 2.01 -18.86
N GLU A 238 8.37 3.01 -18.84
CA GLU A 238 8.14 3.94 -19.94
C GLU A 238 9.06 5.16 -19.89
N ASP A 239 9.40 5.73 -21.06
CA ASP A 239 10.17 6.97 -21.20
C ASP A 239 11.45 7.02 -20.35
N GLY A 240 12.09 5.86 -20.14
CA GLY A 240 13.29 5.70 -19.33
C GLY A 240 13.08 5.65 -17.81
N ARG A 241 11.84 5.83 -17.31
CA ARG A 241 11.52 5.66 -15.89
C ARG A 241 11.61 4.19 -15.50
N ARG A 242 12.01 3.90 -14.28
CA ARG A 242 12.11 2.52 -13.77
C ARG A 242 12.06 2.46 -12.25
N SER A 243 11.79 1.26 -11.73
CA SER A 243 11.92 0.95 -10.30
C SER A 243 13.11 0.03 -10.03
N LEU A 244 13.70 0.15 -8.85
CA LEU A 244 14.81 -0.68 -8.38
C LEU A 244 14.55 -1.08 -6.92
N ILE A 245 14.54 -2.38 -6.65
CA ILE A 245 14.57 -2.88 -5.27
C ILE A 245 16.02 -2.76 -4.77
N PRO A 246 16.29 -2.02 -3.68
CA PRO A 246 17.62 -1.93 -3.11
C PRO A 246 18.14 -3.31 -2.71
N ASN A 247 19.41 -3.59 -3.00
CA ASN A 247 20.08 -4.74 -2.42
C ASN A 247 20.11 -4.59 -0.88
N PRO A 248 19.84 -5.66 -0.11
CA PRO A 248 19.94 -5.59 1.35
C PRO A 248 21.35 -5.11 1.72
N SER A 249 21.42 -4.17 2.65
CA SER A 249 22.71 -3.62 3.06
C SER A 249 23.57 -4.74 3.67
N PRO A 250 24.91 -4.69 3.55
CA PRO A 250 25.77 -5.70 4.17
C PRO A 250 25.56 -5.88 5.68
N GLN A 251 24.97 -4.89 6.36
CA GLN A 251 24.66 -4.93 7.80
C GLN A 251 23.45 -5.82 8.14
N GLU A 252 22.59 -6.15 7.18
CA GLU A 252 21.42 -7.01 7.40
C GLU A 252 21.74 -8.50 7.21
N LYS A 253 22.94 -8.86 6.74
CA LYS A 253 23.42 -10.25 6.67
C LYS A 253 23.86 -10.81 8.03
N GLY A 254 23.66 -10.04 9.10
CA GLY A 254 24.26 -10.26 10.41
C GLY A 254 23.27 -10.31 11.56
N VAL A 255 22.05 -10.84 11.38
CA VAL A 255 21.27 -11.36 12.51
C VAL A 255 20.68 -12.70 12.07
N ARG A 256 20.99 -13.71 12.87
CA ARG A 256 20.86 -15.15 12.60
C ARG A 256 19.44 -15.62 12.32
#